data_AF-A0AAD9GZQ8-F1
#
_entry.id   AF-A0AAD9GZQ8-F1
#
_cell.length_a   1.000
_cell.length_b   1.000
_cell.length_c   1.000
_cell.angle_alpha   90.00
_cell.angle_beta   90.00
_cell.angle_gamma   90.00
#
_symmetry.space_group_name_H-M   'P 1'
#
loop_
_entity.id
_entity.type
_entity.pdbx_description
1 polymer ?
#
loop_
_entity_poly.entity_id
_entity_poly.type
_entity_poly.pdbx_seq_one_letter_code
_entity_poly.pdbx_strand_id
1 'polypeptide(L)'
;MWPVFMRDRRGIDKLLTAETLESMLVLPENPSWSSQVREESLKCIVNLVYSRPEFVSGIFVPKGYISRLLALATHEGTASMHWLVWKILLVSCEASEVPRYLSCSLEAWQLVHKTLFYSFHHGNQLEVIEGARSTLLIDLVKLVTVLVNDTLWTAEQEQLMPEVFRTIHSLGGLLLEILSFKHRDISPLNENLVELKNKAMEVFMFLPGSLLAAFIQQQYKGKSDPKESLLLPMLDHLHTMLLATRIEKTRPLKEMLPTLIVCYNLAKTGDSKILACFKQAILPEIQSEPLLERTKALFFKQLKFFLTCLDTDVRRYTSEWLFLLSDENTKTYTHHTGVGNAIGLLRMKGLA
;
A
#
# COMPACT_ATOMS: atom_id res chain seq x y z
N MET A 1 17.49 -25.38 13.17
CA MET A 1 17.57 -26.53 12.24
C MET A 1 16.19 -26.88 11.66
N TRP A 2 15.13 -26.92 12.46
CA TRP A 2 13.75 -27.17 12.01
C TRP A 2 13.21 -26.20 10.93
N PRO A 3 13.38 -24.87 11.00
CA PRO A 3 12.84 -23.99 9.96
C PRO A 3 13.49 -24.20 8.60
N VAL A 4 14.75 -24.65 8.57
CA VAL A 4 15.48 -24.94 7.33
C VAL A 4 14.96 -26.25 6.71
N PHE A 5 14.71 -27.27 7.53
CA PHE A 5 14.10 -28.53 7.09
C PHE A 5 12.70 -28.31 6.51
N MET A 6 11.89 -27.46 7.15
CA MET A 6 10.52 -27.15 6.71
C MET A 6 10.43 -26.34 5.41
N ARG A 7 11.54 -25.81 4.89
CA ARG A 7 11.59 -25.21 3.55
C ARG A 7 11.60 -26.27 2.46
N ASP A 8 12.11 -27.47 2.75
CA ASP A 8 11.99 -28.61 1.85
C ASP A 8 10.54 -29.11 1.92
N ARG A 9 9.80 -28.94 0.82
CA ARG A 9 8.39 -29.35 0.73
C ARG A 9 8.22 -30.87 0.92
N ARG A 10 9.31 -31.64 0.81
CA ARG A 10 9.30 -33.09 1.00
C ARG A 10 9.22 -33.42 2.49
N GLY A 11 8.05 -33.87 2.94
CA GLY A 11 7.83 -34.40 4.30
C GLY A 11 7.20 -33.42 5.28
N ILE A 12 6.94 -32.18 4.87
CA ILE A 12 6.20 -31.20 5.69
C ILE A 12 4.75 -31.63 5.95
N ASP A 13 4.17 -32.46 5.08
CA ASP A 13 2.78 -32.96 5.22
C ASP A 13 2.56 -33.69 6.55
N LYS A 14 3.60 -34.36 7.07
CA LYS A 14 3.55 -35.03 8.38
C LYS A 14 3.47 -34.06 9.55
N LEU A 15 3.82 -32.80 9.32
CA LEU A 15 3.83 -31.71 10.30
C LEU A 15 2.59 -30.82 10.18
N LEU A 16 1.73 -31.04 9.18
CA LEU A 16 0.48 -30.31 8.96
C LEU A 16 -0.62 -30.82 9.89
N THR A 17 -0.37 -30.76 11.20
CA THR A 17 -1.32 -31.20 12.23
C THR A 17 -1.56 -30.11 13.26
N ALA A 18 -2.72 -30.18 13.92
CA ALA A 18 -3.04 -29.23 14.99
C ALA A 18 -2.05 -29.36 16.15
N GLU A 19 -1.65 -30.59 16.50
CA GLU A 19 -0.72 -30.87 17.59
C GLU A 19 0.66 -30.25 17.35
N THR A 20 1.12 -30.28 16.10
CA THR A 20 2.39 -29.64 15.71
C THR A 20 2.29 -28.13 15.84
N LEU A 21 1.20 -27.54 15.35
CA LEU A 21 0.97 -26.10 15.42
C LEU A 21 0.84 -25.63 16.88
N GLU A 22 0.09 -26.36 17.71
CA GLU A 22 -0.02 -26.11 19.15
C GLU A 22 1.35 -26.09 19.83
N SER A 23 2.15 -27.13 19.61
CA SER A 23 3.47 -27.26 20.22
C SER A 23 4.40 -26.10 19.84
N MET A 24 4.26 -25.58 18.62
CA MET A 24 5.02 -24.42 18.17
C MET A 24 4.50 -23.10 18.73
N LEU A 25 3.18 -22.95 18.92
CA LEU A 25 2.56 -21.70 19.35
C LEU A 25 2.66 -21.46 20.87
N VAL A 26 2.83 -22.51 21.67
CA VAL A 26 3.12 -22.37 23.12
C VAL A 26 4.46 -21.66 23.39
N LEU A 27 5.45 -21.84 22.50
CA LEU A 27 6.78 -21.23 22.66
C LEU A 27 6.75 -19.69 22.61
N PRO A 28 6.17 -19.03 21.59
CA PRO A 28 6.10 -17.57 21.54
C PRO A 28 5.14 -16.97 22.58
N GLU A 29 4.16 -17.73 23.06
CA GLU A 29 3.22 -17.30 24.12
C GLU A 29 3.89 -17.23 25.50
N ASN A 30 4.87 -18.07 25.76
CA ASN A 30 5.56 -18.10 27.05
C ASN A 30 6.79 -17.15 27.06
N PRO A 31 6.76 -16.05 27.82
CA PRO A 31 7.86 -15.09 27.89
C PRO A 31 9.12 -15.62 28.57
N SER A 32 9.06 -16.79 29.23
CA SER A 32 10.25 -17.41 29.83
C SER A 32 11.25 -17.93 28.80
N TRP A 33 10.81 -18.14 27.55
CA TRP A 33 11.70 -18.55 26.47
C TRP A 33 12.46 -17.36 25.88
N SER A 34 13.70 -17.61 25.44
CA SER A 34 14.51 -16.57 24.80
C SER A 34 13.86 -16.08 23.49
N SER A 35 14.09 -14.80 23.14
CA SER A 35 13.57 -14.22 21.89
C SER A 35 13.93 -15.07 20.66
N GLN A 36 15.13 -15.66 20.65
CA GLN A 36 15.57 -16.52 19.56
C GLN A 36 14.71 -17.79 19.43
N VAL A 37 14.37 -18.46 20.53
CA VAL A 37 13.51 -19.66 20.49
C VAL A 37 12.10 -19.29 20.03
N ARG A 38 11.57 -18.17 20.53
CA ARG A 38 10.26 -17.64 20.14
C ARG A 38 10.23 -17.32 18.64
N GLU A 39 11.23 -16.61 18.12
CA GLU A 39 11.32 -16.27 16.70
C GLU A 39 11.50 -17.51 15.80
N GLU A 40 12.33 -18.48 16.20
CA GLU A 40 12.50 -19.71 15.41
C GLU A 40 11.21 -20.53 15.33
N SER A 41 10.42 -20.58 16.41
CA SER A 41 9.11 -21.24 16.40
C SER A 41 8.11 -20.55 15.47
N LEU A 42 8.06 -19.22 15.47
CA LEU A 42 7.20 -18.46 14.57
C LEU A 42 7.62 -18.63 13.10
N LYS A 43 8.93 -18.74 12.81
CA LYS A 43 9.42 -19.08 11.46
C LYS A 43 8.94 -20.46 11.01
N CYS A 44 8.90 -21.45 11.91
CA CYS A 44 8.31 -22.76 11.61
C CYS A 44 6.81 -22.62 11.28
N ILE A 45 6.06 -21.81 12.04
CA ILE A 45 4.63 -21.58 11.79
C ILE A 45 4.41 -20.90 10.44
N VAL A 46 5.19 -19.87 10.08
CA VAL A 46 5.15 -19.25 8.74
C VAL A 46 5.30 -20.34 7.67
N ASN A 47 6.28 -21.23 7.82
CA ASN A 47 6.49 -22.31 6.87
C ASN A 47 5.36 -23.34 6.82
N LEU A 48 4.55 -23.51 7.88
CA LEU A 48 3.38 -24.38 7.90
C LEU A 48 2.21 -23.77 7.12
N VAL A 49 1.97 -22.47 7.29
CA VAL A 49 0.81 -21.80 6.68
C VAL A 49 1.06 -21.29 5.25
N TYR A 50 2.31 -20.96 4.90
CA TYR A 50 2.66 -20.38 3.61
C TYR A 50 2.31 -21.32 2.45
N SER A 51 1.55 -20.82 1.46
CA SER A 51 1.12 -21.58 0.28
C SER A 51 0.34 -22.86 0.60
N ARG A 52 -0.47 -22.86 1.66
CA ARG A 52 -1.32 -24.00 2.09
C ARG A 52 -2.70 -23.56 2.57
N PRO A 53 -3.54 -23.00 1.68
CA PRO A 53 -4.87 -22.54 2.04
C PRO A 53 -5.75 -23.65 2.64
N GLU A 54 -5.61 -24.91 2.22
CA GLU A 54 -6.41 -26.02 2.73
C GLU A 54 -6.10 -26.35 4.20
N PHE A 55 -4.82 -26.29 4.59
CA PHE A 55 -4.42 -26.45 5.99
C PHE A 55 -4.94 -25.27 6.83
N VAL A 56 -4.88 -24.06 6.27
CA VAL A 56 -5.37 -22.86 6.96
C VAL A 56 -6.89 -22.95 7.18
N SER A 57 -7.67 -23.25 6.15
CA SER A 57 -9.13 -23.39 6.25
C SER A 57 -9.56 -24.59 7.10
N GLY A 58 -8.84 -25.73 7.02
CA GLY A 58 -9.23 -26.96 7.70
C GLY A 58 -8.82 -27.05 9.16
N ILE A 59 -7.71 -26.41 9.57
CA ILE A 59 -7.15 -26.52 10.92
C ILE A 59 -6.94 -25.15 11.54
N PHE A 60 -6.31 -24.23 10.82
CA PHE A 60 -5.86 -22.96 11.39
C PHE A 60 -7.03 -22.05 11.83
N VAL A 61 -8.02 -21.87 10.95
CA VAL A 61 -9.20 -21.04 11.22
C VAL A 61 -10.14 -21.70 12.24
N PRO A 62 -10.58 -22.97 12.08
CA PRO A 62 -11.58 -23.56 12.97
C PRO A 62 -11.11 -23.72 14.42
N LYS A 63 -9.80 -23.83 14.65
CA LYS A 63 -9.21 -23.93 15.99
C LYS A 63 -8.88 -22.58 16.64
N GLY A 64 -9.20 -21.46 15.99
CA GLY A 64 -9.07 -20.13 16.58
C GLY A 64 -7.63 -19.62 16.72
N TYR A 65 -6.69 -20.11 15.89
CA TYR A 65 -5.30 -19.68 15.95
C TYR A 65 -5.09 -18.22 15.55
N ILE A 66 -5.99 -17.64 14.76
CA ILE A 66 -5.96 -16.21 14.41
C ILE A 66 -6.03 -15.36 15.68
N SER A 67 -6.99 -15.63 16.57
CA SER A 67 -7.16 -14.85 17.80
C SER A 67 -5.95 -14.97 18.73
N ARG A 68 -5.31 -16.14 18.78
CA ARG A 68 -4.07 -16.34 19.55
C ARG A 68 -2.91 -15.53 18.97
N LEU A 69 -2.80 -15.43 17.65
CA LEU A 69 -1.79 -14.59 17.00
C LEU A 69 -2.05 -13.10 17.21
N LEU A 70 -3.31 -12.66 17.21
CA LEU A 70 -3.67 -11.29 17.56
C LEU A 70 -3.28 -10.97 19.01
N ALA A 71 -3.52 -11.88 19.95
CA ALA A 71 -3.03 -11.75 21.33
C ALA A 71 -1.49 -11.68 21.41
N LEU A 72 -0.79 -12.52 20.64
CA LEU A 72 0.68 -12.46 20.55
C LEU A 72 1.20 -11.12 20.01
N ALA A 73 0.45 -10.46 19.13
CA ALA A 73 0.81 -9.13 18.60
C ALA A 73 0.75 -8.03 19.68
N THR A 74 0.15 -8.29 20.85
CA THR A 74 0.14 -7.35 21.99
C THR A 74 1.26 -7.59 22.99
N HIS A 75 1.99 -8.71 22.87
CA HIS A 75 3.07 -9.05 23.79
C HIS A 75 4.30 -8.17 23.54
N GLU A 76 5.11 -7.94 24.58
CA GLU A 76 6.43 -7.32 24.40
C GLU A 76 7.35 -8.25 23.59
N GLY A 77 8.09 -7.66 22.64
CA GLY A 77 8.98 -8.40 21.76
C GLY A 77 9.80 -7.53 20.84
N THR A 78 10.64 -8.18 20.05
CA THR A 78 11.46 -7.53 19.02
C THR A 78 10.62 -7.21 17.78
N ALA A 79 11.08 -6.26 16.95
CA ALA A 79 10.47 -6.00 15.64
C ALA A 79 10.46 -7.26 14.76
N SER A 80 11.48 -8.12 14.87
CA SER A 80 11.55 -9.42 14.19
C SER A 80 10.44 -10.36 14.63
N MET A 81 10.19 -10.47 15.94
CA MET A 81 9.09 -11.28 16.47
C MET A 81 7.73 -10.78 15.98
N HIS A 82 7.48 -9.47 16.07
CA HIS A 82 6.20 -8.89 15.60
C HIS A 82 6.03 -9.06 14.09
N TRP A 83 7.11 -8.88 13.32
CA TRP A 83 7.10 -9.17 11.89
C TRP A 83 6.66 -10.59 11.61
N LEU A 84 7.18 -11.59 12.33
CA LEU A 84 6.80 -12.98 12.12
C LEU A 84 5.33 -13.24 12.46
N VAL A 85 4.79 -12.66 13.54
CA VAL A 85 3.36 -12.78 13.89
C VAL A 85 2.48 -12.23 12.76
N TRP A 86 2.74 -11.00 12.31
CA TRP A 86 2.00 -10.39 11.21
C TRP A 86 2.24 -11.08 9.88
N LYS A 87 3.43 -11.67 9.68
CA LYS A 87 3.74 -12.48 8.50
C LYS A 87 2.88 -13.73 8.43
N ILE A 88 2.67 -14.42 9.55
CA ILE A 88 1.79 -15.60 9.62
C ILE A 88 0.37 -15.20 9.20
N LEU A 89 -0.17 -14.09 9.73
CA LEU A 89 -1.49 -13.59 9.35
C LEU A 89 -1.57 -13.21 7.87
N LEU A 90 -0.57 -12.49 7.36
CA LEU A 90 -0.51 -12.09 5.95
C LEU A 90 -0.50 -13.29 5.01
N VAL A 91 0.36 -14.29 5.24
CA VAL A 91 0.43 -15.45 4.34
C VAL A 91 -0.77 -16.39 4.50
N SER A 92 -1.44 -16.36 5.66
CA SER A 92 -2.69 -17.10 5.87
C SER A 92 -3.85 -16.52 5.07
N CYS A 93 -3.74 -15.28 4.57
CA CYS A 93 -4.77 -14.64 3.75
C CYS A 93 -4.97 -15.29 2.36
N GLU A 94 -4.12 -16.24 1.96
CA GLU A 94 -4.39 -17.08 0.79
C GLU A 94 -5.66 -17.92 0.96
N ALA A 95 -6.04 -18.24 2.21
CA ALA A 95 -7.36 -18.78 2.53
C ALA A 95 -8.35 -17.62 2.69
N SER A 96 -9.39 -17.58 1.83
CA SER A 96 -10.35 -16.46 1.70
C SER A 96 -11.13 -16.11 2.97
N GLU A 97 -11.19 -17.02 3.92
CA GLU A 97 -11.86 -16.91 5.20
C GLU A 97 -11.07 -16.03 6.17
N VAL A 98 -9.74 -15.99 6.04
CA VAL A 98 -8.85 -15.19 6.87
C VAL A 98 -9.03 -13.69 6.63
N PRO A 99 -8.93 -13.16 5.40
CA PRO A 99 -9.15 -11.73 5.17
C PRO A 99 -10.57 -11.32 5.57
N ARG A 100 -11.58 -12.18 5.33
CA ARG A 100 -12.97 -11.94 5.76
C ARG A 100 -13.13 -11.85 7.26
N TYR A 101 -12.46 -12.73 7.99
CA TYR A 101 -12.44 -12.69 9.45
C TYR A 101 -11.77 -11.42 9.97
N LEU A 102 -10.60 -11.08 9.42
CA LEU A 102 -9.81 -9.94 9.86
C LEU A 102 -10.44 -8.60 9.48
N SER A 103 -11.02 -8.47 8.28
CA SER A 103 -11.66 -7.25 7.78
C SER A 103 -12.90 -6.87 8.59
N CYS A 104 -13.59 -7.85 9.17
CA CYS A 104 -14.74 -7.67 10.05
C CYS A 104 -14.37 -7.56 11.55
N SER A 105 -13.08 -7.64 11.91
CA SER A 105 -12.63 -7.61 13.30
C SER A 105 -12.10 -6.24 13.71
N LEU A 106 -12.79 -5.57 14.64
CA LEU A 106 -12.33 -4.30 15.22
C LEU A 106 -10.96 -4.46 15.90
N GLU A 107 -10.77 -5.55 16.63
CA GLU A 107 -9.49 -5.86 17.30
C GLU A 107 -8.36 -5.95 16.28
N ALA A 108 -8.56 -6.65 15.16
CA ALA A 108 -7.55 -6.78 14.12
C ALA A 108 -7.16 -5.41 13.55
N TRP A 109 -8.14 -4.58 13.19
CA TRP A 109 -7.88 -3.23 12.67
C TRP A 109 -7.15 -2.34 13.69
N GLN A 110 -7.57 -2.37 14.96
CA GLN A 110 -6.93 -1.58 16.02
C GLN A 110 -5.49 -2.02 16.26
N LEU A 111 -5.23 -3.33 16.24
CA LEU A 111 -3.88 -3.87 16.40
C LEU A 111 -2.99 -3.54 15.20
N VAL A 112 -3.48 -3.70 13.96
CA VAL A 112 -2.74 -3.30 12.76
C VAL A 112 -2.38 -1.82 12.82
N HIS A 113 -3.36 -0.96 13.12
CA HIS A 113 -3.13 0.48 13.27
C HIS A 113 -2.10 0.78 14.37
N LYS A 114 -2.25 0.18 15.55
CA LYS A 114 -1.36 0.40 16.70
C LYS A 114 0.08 -0.07 16.40
N THR A 115 0.26 -1.25 15.82
CA THR A 115 1.59 -1.77 15.47
C THR A 115 2.23 -0.93 14.37
N LEU A 116 1.48 -0.55 13.33
CA LEU A 116 1.99 0.30 12.25
C LEU A 116 2.39 1.67 12.80
N PHE A 117 1.52 2.30 13.62
CA PHE A 117 1.77 3.60 14.22
C PHE A 117 3.03 3.59 15.09
N TYR A 118 3.13 2.61 16.00
CA TYR A 118 4.28 2.47 16.89
C TYR A 118 5.58 2.24 16.09
N SER A 119 5.54 1.31 15.13
CA SER A 119 6.70 0.95 14.30
C SER A 119 7.17 2.09 13.40
N PHE A 120 6.28 2.98 12.99
CA PHE A 120 6.65 4.12 12.15
C PHE A 120 7.18 5.31 12.99
N HIS A 121 6.58 5.59 14.14
CA HIS A 121 6.90 6.79 14.92
C HIS A 121 8.01 6.61 15.96
N HIS A 122 8.22 5.40 16.47
CA HIS A 122 9.10 5.18 17.63
C HIS A 122 10.41 4.52 17.23
N GLY A 123 11.49 4.92 17.92
CA GLY A 123 12.85 4.42 17.71
C GLY A 123 13.63 5.20 16.65
N ASN A 124 14.71 4.59 16.15
CA ASN A 124 15.55 5.20 15.13
C ASN A 124 14.81 5.29 13.78
N GLN A 125 14.78 6.49 13.18
CA GLN A 125 14.13 6.74 11.89
C GLN A 125 14.78 5.97 10.72
N LEU A 126 16.06 5.60 10.83
CA LEU A 126 16.73 4.74 9.85
C LEU A 126 16.10 3.35 9.79
N GLU A 127 15.61 2.83 10.92
CA GLU A 127 15.00 1.49 11.00
C GLU A 127 13.62 1.43 10.32
N VAL A 128 13.02 2.57 9.97
CA VAL A 128 11.81 2.61 9.12
C VAL A 128 12.10 2.03 7.74
N ILE A 129 13.34 2.16 7.26
CA ILE A 129 13.74 1.71 5.93
C ILE A 129 14.79 0.59 5.95
N GLU A 130 15.40 0.30 7.10
CA GLU A 130 16.39 -0.78 7.24
C GLU A 130 16.02 -1.78 8.34
N GLY A 131 16.45 -3.03 8.16
CA GLY A 131 16.29 -4.10 9.14
C GLY A 131 14.85 -4.60 9.32
N ALA A 132 14.62 -5.27 10.46
CA ALA A 132 13.36 -5.98 10.72
C ALA A 132 12.13 -5.05 10.81
N ARG A 133 12.31 -3.80 11.26
CA ARG A 133 11.21 -2.83 11.35
C ARG A 133 10.73 -2.39 9.97
N SER A 134 11.64 -2.15 9.03
CA SER A 134 11.28 -1.91 7.63
C SER A 134 10.47 -3.07 7.03
N THR A 135 10.89 -4.31 7.27
CA THR A 135 10.14 -5.50 6.81
C THR A 135 8.77 -5.61 7.47
N LEU A 136 8.68 -5.33 8.78
CA LEU A 136 7.42 -5.27 9.53
C LEU A 136 6.45 -4.25 8.92
N LEU A 137 6.91 -3.02 8.68
CA LEU A 137 6.10 -1.95 8.10
C LEU A 137 5.57 -2.34 6.71
N ILE A 138 6.45 -2.84 5.83
CA ILE A 138 6.07 -3.27 4.48
C ILE A 138 5.02 -4.40 4.52
N ASP A 139 5.23 -5.43 5.34
CA ASP A 139 4.30 -6.56 5.42
C ASP A 139 2.98 -6.19 6.13
N LEU A 140 3.00 -5.25 7.09
CA LEU A 140 1.78 -4.67 7.66
C LEU A 140 0.97 -3.90 6.61
N VAL A 141 1.61 -3.06 5.80
CA VAL A 141 0.90 -2.33 4.75
C VAL A 141 0.35 -3.29 3.69
N LYS A 142 1.07 -4.36 3.34
CA LYS A 142 0.52 -5.43 2.48
C LYS A 142 -0.71 -6.10 3.09
N LEU A 143 -0.70 -6.37 4.40
CA LEU A 143 -1.87 -6.91 5.09
C LEU A 143 -3.04 -5.92 5.00
N VAL A 144 -2.80 -4.64 5.27
CA VAL A 144 -3.82 -3.59 5.09
C VAL A 144 -4.40 -3.60 3.67
N THR A 145 -3.57 -3.72 2.64
CA THR A 145 -4.04 -3.83 1.24
C THR A 145 -5.02 -4.97 1.06
N VAL A 146 -4.71 -6.15 1.61
CA VAL A 146 -5.60 -7.32 1.54
C VAL A 146 -6.92 -7.05 2.27
N LEU A 147 -6.87 -6.47 3.47
CA LEU A 147 -8.07 -6.19 4.28
C LEU A 147 -8.96 -5.12 3.65
N VAL A 148 -8.36 -4.05 3.11
CA VAL A 148 -9.08 -2.98 2.39
C VAL A 148 -9.75 -3.54 1.14
N ASN A 149 -9.08 -4.43 0.41
CA ASN A 149 -9.66 -5.05 -0.79
C ASN A 149 -10.82 -6.01 -0.47
N ASP A 150 -10.81 -6.66 0.69
CA ASP A 150 -11.90 -7.53 1.16
C ASP A 150 -13.07 -6.74 1.81
N THR A 151 -12.84 -5.47 2.17
CA THR A 151 -13.84 -4.63 2.84
C THR A 151 -14.92 -4.16 1.86
N LEU A 152 -16.19 -4.28 2.25
CA LEU A 152 -17.31 -3.75 1.49
C LEU A 152 -17.50 -2.25 1.79
N TRP A 153 -17.24 -1.42 0.78
CA TRP A 153 -17.34 0.04 0.89
C TRP A 153 -18.76 0.55 0.64
N THR A 154 -19.71 0.18 1.49
CA THR A 154 -21.11 0.64 1.43
C THR A 154 -21.49 1.42 2.67
N ALA A 155 -22.46 2.34 2.54
CA ALA A 155 -22.99 3.09 3.68
C ALA A 155 -23.62 2.18 4.74
N GLU A 156 -24.25 1.07 4.31
CA GLU A 156 -24.79 0.05 5.21
C GLU A 156 -23.69 -0.62 6.04
N GLN A 157 -22.57 -0.99 5.39
CA GLN A 157 -21.45 -1.62 6.09
C GLN A 157 -20.78 -0.66 7.09
N GLU A 158 -20.67 0.62 6.72
CA GLU A 158 -20.14 1.66 7.61
C GLU A 158 -21.03 1.85 8.86
N GLN A 159 -22.35 1.82 8.68
CA GLN A 159 -23.31 1.88 9.79
C GLN A 159 -23.24 0.65 10.70
N LEU A 160 -22.98 -0.53 10.14
CA LEU A 160 -22.83 -1.77 10.90
C LEU A 160 -21.53 -1.81 11.72
N MET A 161 -20.44 -1.23 11.21
CA MET A 161 -19.11 -1.29 11.83
C MET A 161 -18.44 0.09 11.96
N PRO A 162 -19.05 1.07 12.63
CA PRO A 162 -18.56 2.46 12.63
C PRO A 162 -17.17 2.62 13.24
N GLU A 163 -16.83 1.79 14.23
CA GLU A 163 -15.51 1.81 14.89
C GLU A 163 -14.40 1.25 13.99
N VAL A 164 -14.72 0.28 13.13
CA VAL A 164 -13.80 -0.25 12.11
C VAL A 164 -13.49 0.86 11.11
N PHE A 165 -14.52 1.52 10.59
CA PHE A 165 -14.35 2.63 9.65
C PHE A 165 -13.59 3.80 10.28
N ARG A 166 -13.84 4.14 11.55
CA ARG A 166 -13.05 5.15 12.27
C ARG A 166 -11.57 4.77 12.35
N THR A 167 -11.27 3.49 12.59
CA THR A 167 -9.88 2.99 12.62
C THR A 167 -9.24 3.05 11.23
N ILE A 168 -9.98 2.71 10.17
CA ILE A 168 -9.53 2.84 8.78
C ILE A 168 -9.25 4.32 8.43
N HIS A 169 -10.07 5.26 8.92
CA HIS A 169 -9.81 6.69 8.77
C HIS A 169 -8.50 7.12 9.42
N SER A 170 -8.23 6.69 10.66
CA SER A 170 -6.96 6.96 11.34
C SER A 170 -5.77 6.34 10.60
N LEU A 171 -5.95 5.12 10.09
CA LEU A 171 -4.96 4.43 9.27
C LEU A 171 -4.66 5.18 7.96
N GLY A 172 -5.68 5.76 7.33
CA GLY A 172 -5.51 6.62 6.15
C GLY A 172 -4.58 7.80 6.41
N GLY A 173 -4.72 8.46 7.56
CA GLY A 173 -3.82 9.54 8.00
C GLY A 173 -2.38 9.06 8.15
N LEU A 174 -2.17 7.92 8.82
CA LEU A 174 -0.85 7.31 9.00
C LEU A 174 -0.20 6.89 7.66
N LEU A 175 -0.98 6.38 6.71
CA LEU A 175 -0.47 6.04 5.37
C LEU A 175 -0.04 7.29 4.59
N LEU A 176 -0.75 8.41 4.74
CA LEU A 176 -0.34 9.69 4.16
C LEU A 176 0.93 10.25 4.81
N GLU A 177 1.14 10.03 6.11
CA GLU A 177 2.39 10.35 6.79
C GLU A 177 3.55 9.50 6.27
N ILE A 178 3.35 8.19 6.09
CA ILE A 178 4.33 7.28 5.45
C ILE A 178 4.67 7.77 4.04
N LEU A 179 3.67 8.16 3.25
CA LEU A 179 3.89 8.69 1.89
C LEU A 179 4.71 9.99 1.92
N SER A 180 4.47 10.83 2.92
CA SER A 180 5.17 12.10 3.16
C SER A 180 6.56 11.93 3.77
N PHE A 181 6.90 10.73 4.25
CA PHE A 181 8.15 10.48 4.97
C PHE A 181 9.38 10.82 4.13
N LYS A 182 10.29 11.63 4.70
CA LYS A 182 11.57 12.00 4.10
C LYS A 182 12.65 11.84 5.15
N HIS A 183 13.76 11.21 4.77
CA HIS A 183 14.94 11.09 5.62
C HIS A 183 16.08 11.92 5.01
N ARG A 184 16.76 12.72 5.84
CA ARG A 184 17.76 13.71 5.37
C ARG A 184 18.92 13.06 4.62
N ASP A 185 19.40 11.93 5.13
CA ASP A 185 20.61 11.27 4.64
C ASP A 185 20.32 10.12 3.64
N ILE A 186 19.06 9.90 3.28
CA ILE A 186 18.68 8.80 2.40
C ILE A 186 18.06 9.35 1.12
N SER A 187 18.52 8.80 0.00
CA SER A 187 17.96 9.10 -1.31
C SER A 187 16.44 8.81 -1.35
N PRO A 188 15.63 9.68 -1.97
CA PRO A 188 14.21 9.39 -2.20
C PRO A 188 14.00 8.15 -3.09
N LEU A 189 15.04 7.70 -3.80
CA LEU A 189 15.05 6.49 -4.63
C LEU A 189 15.55 5.23 -3.87
N ASN A 190 15.75 5.32 -2.55
CA ASN A 190 16.07 4.15 -1.73
C ASN A 190 15.02 3.05 -1.92
N GLU A 191 15.47 1.82 -2.17
CA GLU A 191 14.61 0.71 -2.55
C GLU A 191 13.49 0.44 -1.53
N ASN A 192 13.82 0.36 -0.23
CA ASN A 192 12.87 0.08 0.83
C ASN A 192 11.91 1.25 1.07
N LEU A 193 12.41 2.49 0.96
CA LEU A 193 11.56 3.68 1.07
C LEU A 193 10.53 3.75 -0.06
N VAL A 194 10.97 3.53 -1.30
CA VAL A 194 10.08 3.49 -2.46
C VAL A 194 9.10 2.34 -2.34
N GLU A 195 9.54 1.17 -1.86
CA GLU A 195 8.67 0.01 -1.64
C GLU A 195 7.56 0.32 -0.64
N LEU A 196 7.93 0.84 0.53
CA LEU A 196 6.97 1.17 1.59
C LEU A 196 5.93 2.19 1.10
N LYS A 197 6.36 3.23 0.39
CA LYS A 197 5.45 4.22 -0.18
C LYS A 197 4.57 3.65 -1.28
N ASN A 198 5.12 2.79 -2.14
CA ASN A 198 4.34 2.15 -3.19
C ASN A 198 3.29 1.19 -2.59
N LYS A 199 3.59 0.51 -1.47
CA LYS A 199 2.61 -0.26 -0.71
C LYS A 199 1.51 0.61 -0.11
N ALA A 200 1.81 1.82 0.35
CA ALA A 200 0.76 2.75 0.76
C ALA A 200 -0.16 3.15 -0.42
N MET A 201 0.41 3.35 -1.62
CA MET A 201 -0.38 3.59 -2.83
C MET A 201 -1.23 2.38 -3.23
N GLU A 202 -0.73 1.16 -3.03
CA GLU A 202 -1.51 -0.07 -3.21
C GLU A 202 -2.71 -0.14 -2.24
N VAL A 203 -2.61 0.39 -1.02
CA VAL A 203 -3.80 0.51 -0.16
C VAL A 203 -4.79 1.51 -0.77
N PHE A 204 -4.30 2.68 -1.16
CA PHE A 204 -5.14 3.76 -1.67
C PHE A 204 -5.87 3.41 -2.98
N MET A 205 -5.30 2.57 -3.85
CA MET A 205 -5.97 2.16 -5.09
C MET A 205 -7.24 1.34 -4.86
N PHE A 206 -7.39 0.69 -3.70
CA PHE A 206 -8.59 -0.09 -3.35
C PHE A 206 -9.63 0.71 -2.57
N LEU A 207 -9.33 1.96 -2.19
CA LEU A 207 -10.28 2.82 -1.49
C LEU A 207 -11.23 3.53 -2.47
N PRO A 208 -12.49 3.80 -2.06
CA PRO A 208 -13.34 4.74 -2.78
C PRO A 208 -12.67 6.11 -2.92
N GLY A 209 -12.75 6.71 -4.11
CA GLY A 209 -12.11 8.01 -4.37
C GLY A 209 -12.59 9.11 -3.42
N SER A 210 -13.85 9.09 -3.02
CA SER A 210 -14.42 10.03 -2.04
C SER A 210 -13.79 9.89 -0.64
N LEU A 211 -13.54 8.66 -0.19
CA LEU A 211 -12.89 8.38 1.08
C LEU A 211 -11.43 8.84 1.06
N LEU A 212 -10.71 8.55 -0.02
CA LEU A 212 -9.33 9.00 -0.18
C LEU A 212 -9.23 10.54 -0.24
N ALA A 213 -10.15 11.20 -0.96
CA ALA A 213 -10.25 12.66 -0.96
C ALA A 213 -10.49 13.22 0.45
N ALA A 214 -11.36 12.57 1.25
CA ALA A 214 -11.60 12.96 2.63
C ALA A 214 -10.34 12.85 3.50
N PHE A 215 -9.54 11.79 3.36
CA PHE A 215 -8.26 11.64 4.09
C PHE A 215 -7.30 12.80 3.79
N ILE A 216 -7.13 13.11 2.51
CA ILE A 216 -6.23 14.17 2.04
C ILE A 216 -6.70 15.53 2.57
N GLN A 217 -7.99 15.83 2.47
CA GLN A 217 -8.57 17.07 2.96
C GLN A 217 -8.44 17.20 4.48
N GLN A 218 -8.64 16.11 5.23
CA GLN A 218 -8.50 16.11 6.69
C GLN A 218 -7.06 16.39 7.11
N GLN A 219 -6.09 15.74 6.48
CA GLN A 219 -4.68 15.98 6.75
C GLN A 219 -4.28 17.43 6.43
N TYR A 220 -4.78 17.98 5.31
CA TYR A 220 -4.51 19.35 4.91
C TYR A 220 -5.06 20.39 5.90
N LYS A 221 -6.28 20.19 6.42
CA LYS A 221 -6.86 21.08 7.45
C LYS A 221 -6.03 21.14 8.73
N GLY A 222 -5.25 20.09 9.03
CA GLY A 222 -4.36 20.03 10.19
C GLY A 222 -3.02 20.73 9.99
N LYS A 223 -2.65 21.12 8.75
CA LYS A 223 -1.38 21.77 8.45
C LYS A 223 -1.49 23.29 8.50
N SER A 224 -0.52 23.93 9.16
CA SER A 224 -0.49 25.38 9.39
C SER A 224 0.03 26.21 8.22
N ASP A 225 0.67 25.59 7.21
CA ASP A 225 1.21 26.31 6.06
C ASP A 225 0.22 26.30 4.87
N PRO A 226 -0.43 27.44 4.55
CA PRO A 226 -1.34 27.55 3.42
C PRO A 226 -0.65 27.39 2.06
N LYS A 227 0.69 27.34 1.99
CA LYS A 227 1.45 27.15 0.74
C LYS A 227 1.67 25.69 0.35
N GLU A 228 1.48 24.74 1.26
CA GLU A 228 1.62 23.33 0.89
C GLU A 228 0.49 22.92 -0.05
N SER A 229 0.85 22.25 -1.14
CA SER A 229 -0.14 21.69 -2.07
C SER A 229 -0.91 20.57 -1.38
N LEU A 230 -2.24 20.57 -1.53
CA LEU A 230 -3.15 19.53 -1.05
C LEU A 230 -2.66 18.12 -1.41
N LEU A 231 -2.04 17.96 -2.60
CA LEU A 231 -1.63 16.68 -3.14
C LEU A 231 -0.12 16.42 -3.08
N LEU A 232 0.64 17.23 -2.33
CA LEU A 232 2.10 17.17 -2.33
C LEU A 232 2.68 15.77 -2.09
N PRO A 233 2.21 14.96 -1.12
CA PRO A 233 2.79 13.62 -0.88
C PRO A 233 2.64 12.68 -2.09
N MET A 234 1.48 12.73 -2.75
CA MET A 234 1.17 11.91 -3.93
C MET A 234 1.97 12.38 -5.14
N LEU A 235 2.11 13.69 -5.34
CA LEU A 235 2.91 14.27 -6.42
C LEU A 235 4.40 13.95 -6.25
N ASP A 236 4.93 14.06 -5.02
CA ASP A 236 6.31 13.68 -4.70
C ASP A 236 6.56 12.19 -4.99
N HIS A 237 5.61 11.32 -4.62
CA HIS A 237 5.74 9.90 -4.92
C HIS A 237 5.61 9.61 -6.42
N LEU A 238 4.69 10.27 -7.12
CA LEU A 238 4.56 10.18 -8.58
C LEU A 238 5.88 10.54 -9.28
N HIS A 239 6.49 11.67 -8.92
CA HIS A 239 7.79 12.07 -9.44
C HIS A 239 8.86 11.02 -9.15
N THR A 240 8.91 10.50 -7.92
CA THR A 240 9.84 9.44 -7.51
C THR A 240 9.66 8.19 -8.37
N MET A 241 8.42 7.76 -8.62
CA MET A 241 8.12 6.57 -9.43
C MET A 241 8.42 6.78 -10.91
N LEU A 242 8.23 7.99 -11.45
CA LEU A 242 8.67 8.34 -12.80
C LEU A 242 10.20 8.22 -12.91
N LEU A 243 10.94 8.74 -11.94
CA LEU A 243 12.40 8.59 -11.91
C LEU A 243 12.80 7.11 -11.86
N ALA A 244 12.24 6.34 -10.91
CA ALA A 244 12.60 4.94 -10.69
C ALA A 244 12.24 4.02 -11.87
N THR A 245 11.11 4.22 -12.54
CA THR A 245 10.63 3.33 -13.61
C THR A 245 11.03 3.76 -15.01
N ARG A 246 11.26 5.06 -15.26
CA ARG A 246 11.54 5.60 -16.60
C ARG A 246 12.97 6.05 -16.81
N ILE A 247 13.54 6.73 -15.82
CA ILE A 247 14.84 7.38 -15.96
C ILE A 247 15.93 6.42 -15.50
N GLU A 248 15.92 6.04 -14.23
CA GLU A 248 16.90 5.14 -13.62
C GLU A 248 16.61 3.67 -13.93
N LYS A 249 15.35 3.33 -14.23
CA LYS A 249 14.89 1.96 -14.53
C LYS A 249 15.28 0.94 -13.44
N THR A 250 15.33 1.39 -12.20
CA THR A 250 15.58 0.55 -11.02
C THR A 250 14.36 -0.27 -10.62
N ARG A 251 13.18 0.06 -11.15
CA ARG A 251 11.92 -0.65 -10.91
C ARG A 251 11.16 -0.98 -12.20
N PRO A 252 10.41 -2.09 -12.23
CA PRO A 252 9.63 -2.47 -13.38
C PRO A 252 8.44 -1.52 -13.58
N LEU A 253 8.08 -1.29 -14.85
CA LEU A 253 7.01 -0.35 -15.23
C LEU A 253 5.66 -0.64 -14.55
N LYS A 254 5.33 -1.92 -14.35
CA LYS A 254 4.06 -2.34 -13.72
C LYS A 254 3.86 -1.77 -12.32
N GLU A 255 4.94 -1.44 -11.60
CA GLU A 255 4.85 -0.84 -10.26
C GLU A 255 4.37 0.61 -10.29
N MET A 256 4.30 1.25 -11.45
CA MET A 256 3.69 2.56 -11.63
C MET A 256 2.16 2.52 -11.47
N LEU A 257 1.55 1.34 -11.64
CA LEU A 257 0.10 1.19 -11.76
C LEU A 257 -0.69 1.68 -10.53
N PRO A 258 -0.35 1.33 -9.27
CA PRO A 258 -1.06 1.83 -8.09
C PRO A 258 -1.07 3.37 -8.05
N THR A 259 0.06 4.00 -8.38
CA THR A 259 0.19 5.45 -8.41
C THR A 259 -0.74 6.08 -9.46
N LEU A 260 -0.77 5.54 -10.68
CA LEU A 260 -1.64 6.06 -11.75
C LEU A 260 -3.12 5.87 -11.44
N ILE A 261 -3.50 4.71 -10.87
CA ILE A 261 -4.88 4.43 -10.47
C ILE A 261 -5.33 5.42 -9.39
N VAL A 262 -4.50 5.67 -8.38
CA VAL A 262 -4.80 6.63 -7.31
C VAL A 262 -4.96 8.04 -7.87
N CYS A 263 -4.04 8.50 -8.73
CA CYS A 263 -4.14 9.81 -9.37
C CYS A 263 -5.42 9.94 -10.21
N TYR A 264 -5.76 8.91 -10.99
CA TYR A 264 -6.99 8.86 -11.77
C TYR A 264 -8.23 8.90 -10.88
N ASN A 265 -8.31 8.03 -9.86
CA ASN A 265 -9.46 7.93 -8.97
C ASN A 265 -9.72 9.24 -8.22
N LEU A 266 -8.65 9.92 -7.77
CA LEU A 266 -8.73 11.24 -7.14
C LEU A 266 -9.24 12.31 -8.10
N ALA A 267 -8.69 12.37 -9.32
CA ALA A 267 -9.14 13.33 -10.32
C ALA A 267 -10.60 13.09 -10.73
N LYS A 268 -11.04 11.83 -10.74
CA LYS A 268 -12.42 11.43 -11.08
C LYS A 268 -13.46 11.76 -10.01
N THR A 269 -13.05 12.07 -8.77
CA THR A 269 -14.00 12.39 -7.68
C THR A 269 -14.91 13.58 -7.97
N GLY A 270 -14.51 14.47 -8.88
CA GLY A 270 -15.23 15.72 -9.16
C GLY A 270 -14.90 16.85 -8.18
N ASP A 271 -13.98 16.65 -7.24
CA ASP A 271 -13.48 17.74 -6.39
C ASP A 271 -12.63 18.70 -7.21
N SER A 272 -13.15 19.92 -7.40
CA SER A 272 -12.51 20.97 -8.20
C SER A 272 -11.15 21.39 -7.66
N LYS A 273 -10.91 21.30 -6.34
CA LYS A 273 -9.61 21.65 -5.74
C LYS A 273 -8.57 20.58 -6.05
N ILE A 274 -8.93 19.31 -5.96
CA ILE A 274 -8.06 18.18 -6.30
C ILE A 274 -7.71 18.25 -7.79
N LEU A 275 -8.71 18.44 -8.65
CA LEU A 275 -8.49 18.52 -10.09
C LEU A 275 -7.62 19.72 -10.48
N ALA A 276 -7.87 20.90 -9.92
CA ALA A 276 -7.06 22.09 -10.15
C ALA A 276 -5.61 21.90 -9.70
N CYS A 277 -5.40 21.24 -8.55
CA CYS A 277 -4.08 20.92 -8.04
C CYS A 277 -3.29 20.00 -9.01
N PHE A 278 -3.94 18.96 -9.54
CA PHE A 278 -3.30 18.11 -10.54
C PHE A 278 -3.00 18.85 -11.84
N LYS A 279 -3.93 19.66 -12.36
CA LYS A 279 -3.68 20.44 -13.59
C LYS A 279 -2.47 21.35 -13.43
N GLN A 280 -2.42 22.11 -12.33
CA GLN A 280 -1.33 23.03 -12.04
C GLN A 280 0.03 22.31 -11.89
N ALA A 281 0.03 21.10 -11.32
CA ALA A 281 1.24 20.33 -11.08
C ALA A 281 1.74 19.56 -12.30
N ILE A 282 0.84 19.07 -13.16
CA ILE A 282 1.15 18.09 -14.20
C ILE A 282 1.15 18.69 -15.60
N LEU A 283 0.19 19.56 -15.93
CA LEU A 283 0.10 20.14 -17.26
C LEU A 283 1.09 21.32 -17.37
N PRO A 284 1.97 21.32 -18.39
CA PRO A 284 2.87 22.45 -18.61
C PRO A 284 2.07 23.68 -19.05
N GLU A 285 2.32 24.82 -18.43
CA GLU A 285 1.70 26.11 -18.80
C GLU A 285 2.69 26.94 -19.63
N ILE A 286 2.18 27.72 -20.60
CA ILE A 286 3.02 28.48 -21.54
C ILE A 286 3.68 29.72 -20.87
N GLN A 287 3.23 30.13 -19.67
CA GLN A 287 3.52 31.47 -19.11
C GLN A 287 4.17 31.51 -17.71
N SER A 288 4.75 30.42 -17.22
CA SER A 288 5.26 30.31 -15.83
C SER A 288 6.79 30.38 -15.70
N GLU A 289 7.27 30.50 -14.46
CA GLU A 289 8.70 30.62 -14.12
C GLU A 289 9.55 29.50 -14.77
N PRO A 290 10.71 29.84 -15.38
CA PRO A 290 11.40 28.95 -16.31
C PRO A 290 11.94 27.66 -15.68
N LEU A 291 12.26 27.65 -14.39
CA LEU A 291 12.83 26.47 -13.73
C LEU A 291 11.75 25.46 -13.30
N LEU A 292 10.65 25.93 -12.70
CA LEU A 292 9.53 25.09 -12.28
C LEU A 292 8.87 24.44 -13.50
N GLU A 293 8.66 25.21 -14.56
CA GLU A 293 8.12 24.68 -15.81
C GLU A 293 9.04 23.67 -16.48
N ARG A 294 10.36 23.82 -16.37
CA ARG A 294 11.29 22.83 -16.92
C ARG A 294 11.13 21.46 -16.24
N THR A 295 10.94 21.46 -14.92
CA THR A 295 10.71 20.23 -14.14
C THR A 295 9.35 19.62 -14.46
N LYS A 296 8.28 20.44 -14.51
CA LYS A 296 6.94 19.96 -14.93
C LYS A 296 6.96 19.39 -16.33
N ALA A 297 7.56 20.10 -17.30
CA ALA A 297 7.69 19.64 -18.68
C ALA A 297 8.48 18.34 -18.78
N LEU A 298 9.50 18.14 -17.94
CA LEU A 298 10.24 16.88 -17.86
C LEU A 298 9.33 15.74 -17.40
N PHE A 299 8.59 15.90 -16.30
CA PHE A 299 7.71 14.85 -15.79
C PHE A 299 6.54 14.57 -16.74
N PHE A 300 5.94 15.62 -17.30
CA PHE A 300 4.89 15.48 -18.31
C PHE A 300 5.38 14.73 -19.55
N LYS A 301 6.62 14.99 -19.99
CA LYS A 301 7.25 14.22 -21.07
C LYS A 301 7.40 12.75 -20.70
N GLN A 302 7.73 12.41 -19.45
CA GLN A 302 7.79 11.02 -19.01
C GLN A 302 6.42 10.35 -18.99
N LEU A 303 5.38 11.05 -18.52
CA LEU A 303 3.99 10.55 -18.56
C LEU A 303 3.53 10.26 -20.00
N LYS A 304 3.84 11.15 -20.94
CA LYS A 304 3.53 10.93 -22.36
C LYS A 304 4.13 9.64 -22.93
N PHE A 305 5.28 9.17 -22.42
CA PHE A 305 5.86 7.92 -22.86
C PHE A 305 4.95 6.71 -22.55
N PHE A 306 4.21 6.75 -21.45
CA PHE A 306 3.27 5.69 -21.10
C PHE A 306 2.11 5.57 -22.09
N LEU A 307 1.80 6.62 -22.85
CA LEU A 307 0.75 6.56 -23.88
C LEU A 307 1.11 5.58 -25.01
N THR A 308 2.38 5.22 -25.16
CA THR A 308 2.85 4.26 -26.18
C THR A 308 3.53 3.02 -25.58
N CYS A 309 3.40 2.78 -24.27
CA CYS A 309 3.98 1.58 -23.68
C CYS A 309 3.18 0.31 -24.01
N LEU A 310 3.82 -0.85 -23.85
CA LEU A 310 3.23 -2.17 -24.07
C LEU A 310 2.30 -2.60 -22.93
N ASP A 311 2.55 -2.10 -21.71
CA ASP A 311 1.68 -2.33 -20.57
C ASP A 311 0.35 -1.60 -20.78
N THR A 312 -0.72 -2.37 -20.99
CA THR A 312 -2.03 -1.84 -21.39
C THR A 312 -2.71 -1.05 -20.27
N ASP A 313 -2.51 -1.45 -19.02
CA ASP A 313 -3.13 -0.80 -17.88
C ASP A 313 -2.44 0.51 -17.56
N VAL A 314 -1.11 0.53 -17.56
CA VAL A 314 -0.32 1.77 -17.40
C VAL A 314 -0.67 2.78 -18.51
N ARG A 315 -0.77 2.31 -19.77
CA ARG A 315 -1.19 3.14 -20.89
C ARG A 315 -2.61 3.68 -20.70
N ARG A 316 -3.55 2.81 -20.33
CA ARG A 316 -4.98 3.16 -20.13
C ARG A 316 -5.14 4.21 -19.04
N TYR A 317 -4.62 3.97 -17.83
CA TYR A 317 -4.79 4.88 -16.71
C TYR A 317 -4.07 6.20 -16.92
N THR A 318 -2.89 6.21 -17.56
CA THR A 318 -2.24 7.47 -17.92
C THR A 318 -3.09 8.26 -18.92
N SER A 319 -3.62 7.60 -19.94
CA SER A 319 -4.41 8.24 -20.99
C SER A 319 -5.73 8.80 -20.45
N GLU A 320 -6.48 8.01 -19.68
CA GLU A 320 -7.72 8.41 -19.02
C GLU A 320 -7.49 9.57 -18.04
N TRP A 321 -6.43 9.52 -17.23
CA TRP A 321 -6.11 10.59 -16.29
C TRP A 321 -5.77 11.90 -17.00
N LEU A 322 -4.89 11.87 -18.01
CA LEU A 322 -4.55 13.07 -18.79
C LEU A 322 -5.74 13.67 -19.55
N PHE A 323 -6.70 12.84 -19.96
CA PHE A 323 -7.95 13.29 -20.56
C PHE A 323 -8.84 14.02 -19.54
N LEU A 324 -8.98 13.49 -18.32
CA LEU A 324 -9.66 14.19 -17.22
C LEU A 324 -8.99 15.53 -16.88
N LEU A 325 -7.65 15.57 -16.82
CA LEU A 325 -6.92 16.81 -16.59
C LEU A 325 -7.10 17.83 -17.74
N SER A 326 -7.48 17.35 -18.93
CA SER A 326 -7.79 18.20 -20.09
C SER A 326 -9.28 18.57 -20.17
N ASP A 327 -10.03 18.48 -19.06
CA ASP A 327 -11.48 18.75 -19.01
C ASP A 327 -12.31 17.88 -19.96
N GLU A 328 -11.83 16.66 -20.23
CA GLU A 328 -12.41 15.76 -21.24
C GLU A 328 -12.56 16.42 -22.62
N ASN A 329 -11.75 17.46 -22.89
CA ASN A 329 -11.76 18.19 -24.13
C ASN A 329 -10.80 17.56 -25.14
N THR A 330 -11.34 17.08 -26.26
CA THR A 330 -10.56 16.39 -27.30
C THR A 330 -9.45 17.25 -27.90
N LYS A 331 -9.70 18.56 -28.07
CA LYS A 331 -8.72 19.50 -28.63
C LYS A 331 -7.58 19.75 -27.65
N THR A 332 -7.90 20.05 -26.39
CA THR A 332 -6.90 20.29 -25.34
C THR A 332 -6.06 19.04 -25.08
N TYR A 333 -6.71 17.87 -25.00
CA TYR A 333 -6.01 16.61 -24.83
C TYR A 333 -5.04 16.33 -25.98
N THR A 334 -5.52 16.47 -27.22
CA THR A 334 -4.71 16.29 -28.44
C THR A 334 -3.56 17.29 -28.51
N HIS A 335 -3.78 18.54 -28.09
CA HIS A 335 -2.73 19.55 -28.03
C HIS A 335 -1.59 19.13 -27.09
N HIS A 336 -1.93 18.63 -25.90
CA HIS A 336 -0.94 18.20 -24.91
C HIS A 336 -0.23 16.89 -25.29
N THR A 337 -0.98 15.88 -25.75
CA THR A 337 -0.43 14.53 -25.95
C THR A 337 0.05 14.26 -27.36
N GLY A 338 -0.44 15.01 -28.35
CA GLY A 338 -0.28 14.74 -29.77
C GLY A 338 -1.33 13.76 -30.31
N VAL A 339 -1.74 13.95 -31.56
CA VAL A 339 -2.82 13.19 -32.24
C VAL A 339 -2.56 11.67 -32.19
N GLY A 340 -1.35 11.24 -32.53
CA GLY A 340 -1.01 9.81 -32.57
C GLY A 340 -1.16 9.10 -31.23
N ASN A 341 -0.91 9.80 -30.12
CA ASN A 341 -1.09 9.26 -28.78
C ASN A 341 -2.55 9.35 -28.31
N ALA A 342 -3.27 10.40 -28.71
CA ALA A 342 -4.65 10.64 -28.28
C ALA A 342 -5.66 9.70 -28.95
N ILE A 343 -5.43 9.34 -30.22
CA ILE A 343 -6.42 8.67 -31.07
C ILE A 343 -6.94 7.35 -30.49
N GLY A 344 -6.09 6.61 -29.76
CA GLY A 344 -6.47 5.34 -29.15
C GLY A 344 -7.60 5.50 -28.13
N LEU A 345 -7.46 6.46 -27.21
CA LEU A 345 -8.49 6.78 -26.21
C LEU A 345 -9.74 7.37 -26.86
N LEU A 346 -9.54 8.33 -27.78
CA LEU A 346 -10.66 9.01 -28.43
C LEU A 346 -11.55 8.02 -29.20
N ARG A 347 -10.96 7.03 -29.87
CA ARG A 347 -11.72 5.95 -30.53
C ARG A 347 -12.48 5.09 -29.52
N MET A 348 -11.85 4.69 -28.42
CA MET A 348 -12.52 3.91 -27.37
C MET A 348 -13.70 4.66 -26.74
N LYS A 349 -13.63 5.99 -26.65
CA LYS A 349 -14.71 6.84 -26.14
C LYS A 349 -15.74 7.28 -27.21
N GLY A 350 -15.55 6.95 -28.49
CA GLY A 350 -16.43 7.37 -29.58
C GLY A 350 -16.33 8.86 -29.94
N LEU A 351 -15.17 9.48 -29.72
CA LEU A 351 -14.91 10.93 -29.87
C LEU A 351 -13.90 11.26 -30.99
N ALA A 352 -13.48 10.27 -31.78
CA ALA A 352 -12.43 10.37 -32.79
C ALA A 352 -12.95 10.68 -34.18
#